data_AF-A0A7J6SUI8-F1
#
_entry.id   AF-A0A7J6SUI8-F1
#
_cell.length_a   1.000
_cell.length_b   1.000
_cell.length_c   1.000
_cell.angle_alpha   90.00
_cell.angle_beta   90.00
_cell.angle_gamma   90.00
#
_symmetry.space_group_name_H-M   'P 1'
#
loop_
_entity.id
_entity.type
_entity.pdbx_description
1 polymer ?
#
loop_
_entity_poly.entity_id
_entity_poly.type
_entity_poly.pdbx_seq_one_letter_code
_entity_poly.pdbx_strand_id
1 'polypeptide(L)'
;QRKAVVRSCPKRVLDLDAADRIQVVRKDLCDFCDECVTRANYDFQAKGMITVKQRTDVVHFTVESTGARPPEDIVMAAIKVFKEKWIRLYEDLGKWEQEFGQPIDPAAADEDEQMGG
;
A
#
# COMPACT_ATOMS: atom_id res chain seq x y z
N GLN A 1 31.57 -8.35 -3.15
CA GLN A 1 30.16 -8.81 -3.21
C GLN A 1 29.28 -8.01 -2.24
N ARG A 2 29.28 -8.24 -0.91
CA ARG A 2 28.37 -7.52 0.04
C ARG A 2 28.43 -5.99 -0.03
N LYS A 3 29.63 -5.40 -0.05
CA LYS A 3 29.82 -3.94 -0.22
C LYS A 3 29.25 -3.40 -1.53
N ALA A 4 29.26 -4.19 -2.61
CA ALA A 4 28.70 -3.79 -3.89
C ALA A 4 27.17 -3.78 -3.86
N VAL A 5 26.55 -4.76 -3.20
CA VAL A 5 25.09 -4.80 -2.96
C VAL A 5 24.62 -3.64 -2.09
N VAL A 6 25.35 -3.32 -1.02
CA VAL A 6 25.02 -2.16 -0.16
C VAL A 6 25.11 -0.84 -0.94
N ARG A 7 26.14 -0.69 -1.77
CA ARG A 7 26.36 0.51 -2.60
C ARG A 7 25.45 0.60 -3.82
N SER A 8 24.79 -0.49 -4.21
CA SER A 8 23.87 -0.48 -5.34
C SER A 8 22.50 0.09 -4.97
N CYS A 9 22.23 0.49 -3.73
CA CYS A 9 21.02 1.23 -3.43
C CYS A 9 21.29 2.75 -3.53
N PRO A 10 20.58 3.50 -4.40
CA PRO A 10 20.81 4.94 -4.58
C PRO A 10 20.50 5.73 -3.31
N LYS A 11 19.52 5.26 -2.54
CA LYS A 11 19.07 5.86 -1.27
C LYS A 11 19.84 5.32 -0.06
N ARG A 12 20.79 4.40 -0.27
CA ARG A 12 21.62 3.76 0.77
C ARG A 12 20.76 3.21 1.92
N VAL A 13 19.71 2.46 1.61
CA VAL A 13 18.81 1.89 2.63
C VAL A 13 19.43 0.72 3.40
N LEU A 14 20.52 0.17 2.86
CA LEU A 14 21.29 -0.93 3.41
C LEU A 14 22.63 -0.42 3.98
N ASP A 15 23.18 -1.16 4.95
CA ASP A 15 24.54 -0.98 5.45
C ASP A 15 25.16 -2.33 5.85
N LEU A 16 26.43 -2.33 6.24
CA LEU A 16 27.09 -3.49 6.86
C LEU A 16 27.13 -3.32 8.39
N ASP A 17 26.79 -4.38 9.11
CA ASP A 17 26.98 -4.45 10.56
C ASP A 17 28.46 -4.70 10.93
N ALA A 18 28.76 -4.73 12.24
CA ALA A 18 30.11 -4.99 12.73
C ALA A 18 30.70 -6.36 12.34
N ALA A 19 29.86 -7.29 11.87
CA ALA A 19 30.23 -8.63 11.41
C ALA A 19 30.18 -8.75 9.87
N ASP A 20 30.19 -7.62 9.14
CA ASP A 20 30.10 -7.57 7.68
C ASP A 20 28.82 -8.21 7.09
N ARG A 21 27.72 -8.26 7.85
CA ARG A 21 26.40 -8.70 7.37
C ARG A 21 25.59 -7.51 6.88
N ILE A 22 24.81 -7.73 5.82
CA ILE A 22 23.91 -6.70 5.27
C ILE A 22 22.75 -6.49 6.24
N GLN A 23 22.51 -5.24 6.63
CA GLN A 23 21.38 -4.83 7.47
C GLN A 23 20.59 -3.69 6.81
N VAL A 24 19.30 -3.59 7.11
CA VAL A 24 18.44 -2.49 6.64
C VAL A 24 18.50 -1.36 7.67
N VAL A 25 18.99 -0.18 7.28
CA VAL A 25 19.18 0.98 8.16
C VAL A 25 18.18 2.11 7.92
N ARG A 26 17.67 2.28 6.69
CA ARG A 26 16.80 3.40 6.29
C ARG A 26 15.69 2.94 5.36
N LYS A 27 14.83 2.03 5.84
CA LYS A 27 13.76 1.44 5.03
C LYS A 27 12.81 2.47 4.41
N ASP A 28 12.54 3.57 5.13
CA ASP A 28 11.55 4.58 4.71
C ASP A 28 12.05 5.49 3.58
N LEU A 29 13.35 5.41 3.24
CA LEU A 29 13.93 6.13 2.10
C LEU A 29 13.96 5.30 0.82
N CYS A 30 13.53 4.03 0.86
CA CYS A 30 13.52 3.16 -0.30
C CYS A 30 12.54 3.69 -1.35
N ASP A 31 13.02 3.82 -2.59
CA ASP A 31 12.25 4.21 -3.77
C ASP A 31 11.83 3.00 -4.63
N PHE A 32 11.96 1.78 -4.09
CA PHE A 32 11.55 0.53 -4.75
C PHE A 32 12.24 0.30 -6.11
N CYS A 33 13.48 0.77 -6.29
CA CYS A 33 14.23 0.59 -7.53
C CYS A 33 14.74 -0.84 -7.80
N ASP A 34 14.65 -1.76 -6.82
CA ASP A 34 15.10 -3.17 -6.91
C ASP A 34 16.58 -3.41 -7.29
N GLU A 35 17.42 -2.38 -7.29
CA GLU A 35 18.84 -2.51 -7.64
C GLU A 35 19.61 -3.41 -6.65
N CYS A 36 19.28 -3.33 -5.35
CA CYS A 36 19.88 -4.20 -4.33
C CYS A 36 19.50 -5.69 -4.51
N VAL A 37 18.26 -5.97 -4.93
CA VAL A 37 17.78 -7.33 -5.24
C VAL A 37 18.51 -7.88 -6.46
N THR A 38 18.55 -7.08 -7.53
CA THR A 38 19.21 -7.45 -8.78
C THR A 38 20.70 -7.71 -8.55
N ARG A 39 21.38 -6.83 -7.82
CA ARG A 39 22.81 -6.98 -7.51
C ARG A 39 23.08 -8.18 -6.63
N ALA A 40 22.25 -8.43 -5.61
CA ALA A 40 22.41 -9.60 -4.75
C ALA A 40 22.21 -10.91 -5.52
N ASN A 41 21.19 -10.99 -6.38
CA ASN A 41 20.94 -12.17 -7.19
C ASN A 41 22.09 -12.45 -8.18
N TYR A 42 22.68 -11.40 -8.77
CA TYR A 42 23.82 -11.52 -9.67
C TYR A 42 25.11 -11.92 -8.94
N ASP A 43 25.49 -11.18 -7.89
CA ASP A 43 26.76 -11.38 -7.17
C ASP A 43 26.80 -12.73 -6.42
N PHE A 44 25.66 -13.23 -5.95
CA PHE A 44 25.57 -14.47 -5.16
C PHE A 44 24.95 -15.65 -5.91
N GLN A 45 24.51 -15.46 -7.16
CA GLN A 45 23.84 -16.47 -7.98
C GLN A 45 22.66 -17.17 -7.28
N ALA A 46 22.01 -16.49 -6.35
CA ALA A 46 20.92 -17.01 -5.52
C ALA A 46 19.75 -16.03 -5.52
N LYS A 47 18.54 -16.53 -5.78
CA LYS A 47 17.31 -15.72 -5.73
C LYS A 47 16.80 -15.57 -4.30
N GLY A 48 16.13 -14.46 -4.02
CA GLY A 48 15.41 -14.27 -2.75
C GLY A 48 16.28 -13.88 -1.56
N MET A 49 17.55 -13.55 -1.76
CA MET A 49 18.46 -13.07 -0.71
C MET A 49 18.01 -11.72 -0.12
N ILE A 50 17.39 -10.87 -0.95
CA ILE A 50 16.77 -9.61 -0.55
C ILE A 50 15.37 -9.59 -1.15
N THR A 51 14.38 -9.18 -0.36
CA THR A 51 13.00 -8.99 -0.80
C THR A 51 12.57 -7.57 -0.46
N VAL A 52 12.06 -6.85 -1.46
CA VAL A 52 11.46 -5.52 -1.28
C VAL A 52 9.95 -5.67 -1.42
N LYS A 53 9.20 -5.23 -0.41
CA LYS A 53 7.74 -5.25 -0.39
C LYS A 53 7.22 -3.98 0.27
N GLN A 54 6.14 -3.44 -0.28
CA GLN A 54 5.41 -2.35 0.34
C GLN A 54 4.55 -2.89 1.48
N ARG A 55 4.50 -2.15 2.59
CA ARG A 55 3.50 -2.35 3.64
C ARG A 55 2.18 -1.70 3.21
N THR A 56 1.11 -2.48 3.19
CA THR A 56 -0.23 -2.00 2.78
C THR A 56 -1.03 -1.40 3.94
N ASP A 57 -0.54 -1.53 5.16
CA ASP A 57 -1.16 -1.04 6.40
C ASP A 57 -0.64 0.33 6.86
N VAL A 58 0.35 0.89 6.16
CA VAL A 58 0.98 2.18 6.48
C VAL A 58 1.06 3.03 5.22
N VAL A 59 0.62 4.28 5.32
CA VAL A 59 0.70 5.25 4.24
C VAL A 59 1.55 6.44 4.69
N HIS A 60 2.60 6.74 3.94
CA HIS A 60 3.37 7.97 4.08
C HIS A 60 2.96 8.92 2.95
N PHE A 61 2.47 10.10 3.30
CA PHE A 61 2.10 11.14 2.34
C PHE A 61 2.66 12.48 2.81
N THR A 62 2.98 13.34 1.85
CA THR A 62 3.46 14.70 2.08
C THR A 62 2.44 15.68 1.52
N VAL A 63 2.13 16.73 2.28
CA VAL A 63 1.23 17.80 1.84
C VAL A 63 2.03 19.08 1.72
N GLU A 64 2.04 19.65 0.51
CA GLU A 64 2.65 20.93 0.22
C GLU A 64 1.54 21.95 -0.05
N SER A 65 1.54 23.04 0.71
CA SER A 65 0.57 24.13 0.53
C SER A 65 1.07 25.15 -0.48
N THR A 66 0.16 25.77 -1.21
CA THR A 66 0.43 26.95 -2.05
C THR A 66 0.61 28.24 -1.23
N GLY A 67 0.42 28.18 0.10
CA GLY A 67 0.48 29.32 1.02
C GLY A 67 -0.88 29.91 1.40
N ALA A 68 -1.97 29.50 0.73
CA ALA A 68 -3.32 30.01 1.02
C ALA A 68 -3.89 29.49 2.36
N ARG A 69 -3.47 28.30 2.79
CA ARG A 69 -3.84 27.66 4.06
C ARG A 69 -2.69 26.81 4.61
N PRO A 70 -2.56 26.62 5.93
CA PRO A 70 -1.60 25.66 6.47
C PRO A 70 -1.86 24.21 5.97
N PRO A 71 -0.83 23.39 5.70
CA PRO A 71 -0.99 22.00 5.26
C PRO A 71 -1.88 21.15 6.19
N GLU A 72 -1.78 21.34 7.49
CA GLU A 72 -2.59 20.67 8.51
C GLU A 72 -4.09 20.95 8.33
N ASP A 73 -4.45 22.19 8.01
CA ASP A 73 -5.84 22.58 7.75
C ASP A 73 -6.36 21.96 6.45
N ILE A 74 -5.50 21.80 5.44
CA ILE A 74 -5.85 21.12 4.18
C ILE A 74 -6.23 19.67 4.46
N VAL A 75 -5.42 18.96 5.27
CA VAL A 75 -5.69 17.57 5.64
C VAL A 75 -7.00 17.47 6.42
N MET A 76 -7.20 18.32 7.43
CA MET A 76 -8.42 18.31 8.25
C MET A 76 -9.67 18.62 7.42
N ALA A 77 -9.59 19.60 6.51
CA ALA A 77 -10.69 19.92 5.61
C ALA A 77 -11.01 18.76 4.65
N ALA A 78 -9.99 18.09 4.10
CA ALA A 78 -10.17 16.93 3.23
C ALA A 78 -10.88 15.78 3.96
N ILE A 79 -10.50 15.47 5.20
CA ILE A 79 -11.16 14.46 6.03
C ILE A 79 -12.63 14.82 6.28
N LYS A 80 -12.92 16.10 6.58
CA LYS A 80 -14.29 16.57 6.77
C LYS A 80 -15.15 16.37 5.52
N VAL A 81 -14.64 16.78 4.36
CA VAL A 81 -15.33 16.59 3.08
C VAL A 81 -15.55 15.10 2.78
N PHE A 82 -14.57 14.26 3.06
CA PHE A 82 -14.69 12.81 2.89
C PHE A 82 -15.81 12.23 3.76
N LYS A 83 -15.86 12.61 5.05
CA LYS A 83 -16.94 12.22 5.96
C LYS A 83 -18.32 12.64 5.45
N GLU A 84 -18.47 13.88 5.01
CA GLU A 84 -19.74 14.39 4.50
C GLU A 84 -20.21 13.63 3.24
N LYS A 85 -19.28 13.31 2.32
CA LYS A 85 -19.59 12.48 1.15
C LYS A 85 -20.00 11.07 1.55
N TRP A 86 -19.33 10.48 2.52
CA TRP A 86 -19.64 9.13 3.00
C TRP A 86 -21.04 9.06 3.63
N ILE A 87 -21.41 10.04 4.44
CA ILE A 87 -22.75 10.12 5.05
C ILE A 87 -23.82 10.22 3.97
N ARG A 88 -23.65 11.11 2.98
CA ARG A 88 -24.61 11.25 1.88
C ARG A 88 -24.76 9.96 1.08
N LEU A 89 -23.65 9.31 0.75
CA LEU A 89 -23.67 8.02 0.05
C LEU A 89 -24.44 6.97 0.85
N TYR A 90 -24.22 6.89 2.16
CA TYR A 90 -24.92 5.96 3.03
C TYR A 90 -26.44 6.22 3.06
N GLU A 91 -26.85 7.49 3.17
CA GLU A 91 -28.26 7.88 3.13
C GLU A 91 -28.92 7.53 1.79
N ASP A 92 -28.23 7.79 0.67
CA ASP A 92 -28.75 7.50 -0.66
C ASP A 92 -28.84 6.00 -0.94
N LEU A 93 -27.87 5.21 -0.45
CA LEU A 93 -27.95 3.75 -0.47
C LEU A 93 -29.13 3.23 0.35
N GLY A 94 -29.38 3.79 1.53
CA GLY A 94 -30.52 3.40 2.37
C GLY A 94 -31.87 3.70 1.72
N LYS A 95 -32.00 4.83 1.02
CA LYS A 95 -33.21 5.14 0.24
C LYS A 95 -33.37 4.18 -0.94
N TRP A 96 -32.28 3.91 -1.66
CA TRP A 96 -32.30 3.01 -2.80
C TRP A 96 -32.73 1.59 -2.38
N GLU A 97 -32.22 1.09 -1.25
CA GLU A 97 -32.61 -0.22 -0.71
C GLU A 97 -34.09 -0.25 -0.30
N GLN A 98 -34.65 0.85 0.22
CA GLN A 98 -36.09 0.92 0.52
C GLN A 98 -36.96 0.97 -0.74
N GLU A 99 -36.48 1.62 -1.81
CA GLU A 99 -37.24 1.85 -3.04
C GLU A 99 -37.13 0.67 -4.02
N PHE A 100 -35.96 0.02 -4.07
CA PHE A 100 -35.62 -0.99 -5.06
C PHE A 100 -35.05 -2.28 -4.47
N GLY A 101 -34.83 -2.34 -3.15
CA GLY A 101 -34.34 -3.54 -2.49
C GLY A 101 -35.34 -4.68 -2.65
N GLN A 102 -35.00 -5.64 -3.51
CA GLN A 102 -35.68 -6.92 -3.50
C GLN A 102 -35.23 -7.68 -2.25
N PRO A 103 -36.13 -8.43 -1.58
CA PRO A 103 -35.70 -9.44 -0.64
C PRO A 103 -34.70 -10.35 -1.35
N ILE A 104 -33.52 -10.55 -0.76
CA ILE A 104 -32.65 -11.65 -1.18
C ILE A 104 -33.43 -12.91 -0.80
N ASP A 105 -34.07 -13.54 -1.79
CA ASP A 105 -34.76 -14.80 -1.57
C ASP A 105 -33.68 -15.86 -1.26
N PRO A 106 -33.62 -16.37 -0.02
CA PRO A 106 -32.63 -17.38 0.33
C PRO A 106 -32.83 -18.68 -0.47
N ALA A 107 -33.99 -18.91 -1.10
CA ALA A 107 -34.24 -20.07 -1.95
C ALA A 107 -33.70 -19.94 -3.38
N ALA A 108 -33.43 -18.71 -3.86
CA ALA A 108 -32.88 -18.49 -5.21
C ALA A 108 -31.35 -18.73 -5.30
N ALA A 109 -30.66 -18.90 -4.16
CA ALA A 109 -29.23 -19.24 -4.12
C ALA A 109 -28.95 -20.73 -4.34
N ASP A 110 -29.95 -21.61 -4.16
CA ASP A 110 -29.78 -23.06 -4.22
C ASP A 110 -30.00 -23.66 -5.64
N GLU A 111 -30.54 -22.90 -6.59
CA GLU A 111 -30.87 -23.43 -7.93
C GLU A 111 -29.67 -23.40 -8.92
N ASP A 112 -28.62 -22.62 -8.65
CA ASP A 112 -27.44 -22.53 -9.53
C ASP A 112 -26.42 -23.68 -9.33
N GLU A 113 -26.52 -24.48 -8.25
CA GLU A 113 -25.64 -25.64 -8.02
C GLU A 113 -26.14 -26.95 -8.66
N GLN A 114 -27.35 -27.00 -9.25
CA GLN A 114 -27.93 -28.24 -9.80
C GLN A 114 -27.94 -28.37 -11.33
N MET A 115 -27.39 -27.39 -12.07
CA MET A 115 -27.30 -27.43 -13.54
C MET A 115 -25.88 -27.64 -14.08
N GLY A 116 -24.94 -28.09 -13.24
CA GLY A 116 -23.57 -28.47 -13.62
C GLY A 116 -23.32 -29.98 -13.52
N GLY A 117 -24.17 -30.78 -14.17
CA GLY A 117 -23.96 -32.23 -14.37
C GLY A 117 -23.12 -32.54 -15.61
#